data_AF-G3HH09-F1
#
_entry.id   AF-G3HH09-F1
#
_cell.length_a   1.000
_cell.length_b   1.000
_cell.length_c   1.000
_cell.angle_alpha   90.00
_cell.angle_beta   90.00
_cell.angle_gamma   90.00
#
_symmetry.space_group_name_H-M   'P 1'
#
loop_
_entity.id
_entity.type
_entity.pdbx_description
1 polymer ?
#
loop_
_entity_poly.entity_id
_entity_poly.type
_entity_poly.pdbx_seq_one_letter_code
_entity_poly.pdbx_strand_id
1 'polypeptide(L)'
;MAMLTWKFPRTRLPVGASALCVVVLCWLYVFPVYRLPNEKEIVQGVQAQRTAWRRNQTAARLFRFQNLLWSRKMFVDSMKIYNHSYIYMPAFSMKTGTEPSLRVYYTLKDVGANQTVLFANPNFLRSIGKFWKSRGIHAKRLSTGLFLVSAALGLCEEVAIYGFWPFSVNMHEEPISHHYYDNVLPYSGFHAMPEEFLQLWYLHKIGALRMQLGPCEEPSLQPTS
;
A
#
# COMPACT_ATOMS: atom_id res chain seq x y z
N MET A 1 13.17 -32.22 -28.44
CA MET A 1 12.94 -30.86 -27.94
C MET A 1 11.60 -30.39 -28.48
N ALA A 2 10.57 -30.35 -27.63
CA ALA A 2 9.25 -29.83 -28.01
C ALA A 2 8.94 -28.65 -27.09
N MET A 3 8.93 -27.44 -27.66
CA MET A 3 8.45 -26.24 -26.97
C MET A 3 6.92 -26.21 -27.09
N LEU A 4 6.23 -26.48 -25.98
CA LEU A 4 4.80 -26.17 -25.84
C LEU A 4 4.66 -24.67 -25.57
N THR A 5 4.26 -23.90 -26.57
CA THR A 5 3.82 -22.51 -26.39
C THR A 5 2.37 -22.51 -25.93
N TRP A 6 2.14 -22.33 -24.63
CA TRP A 6 0.79 -22.12 -24.11
C TRP A 6 0.39 -20.65 -24.31
N LYS A 7 -0.36 -20.36 -25.38
CA LYS A 7 -1.07 -19.09 -25.53
C LYS A 7 -2.28 -19.12 -24.60
N PHE A 8 -2.22 -18.38 -23.49
CA PHE A 8 -3.42 -18.06 -22.71
C PHE A 8 -4.22 -16.97 -23.45
N PRO A 9 -5.53 -17.16 -23.71
CA PRO A 9 -6.35 -16.12 -24.28
C PRO A 9 -6.58 -15.03 -23.21
N ARG A 10 -6.04 -13.82 -23.45
CA ARG A 10 -6.45 -12.61 -22.71
C ARG A 10 -7.89 -12.31 -23.08
N THR A 11 -8.84 -12.74 -22.25
CA THR A 11 -10.23 -12.28 -22.32
C THR A 11 -10.24 -10.79 -22.01
N ARG A 12 -10.55 -9.95 -23.01
CA ARG A 12 -10.83 -8.52 -22.80
C ARG A 12 -11.99 -8.40 -21.82
N LEU A 13 -11.74 -7.83 -20.64
CA LEU A 13 -12.82 -7.42 -19.76
C LEU A 13 -13.49 -6.15 -20.34
N PRO A 14 -14.78 -5.94 -20.08
CA PRO A 14 -15.46 -4.72 -20.53
C PRO A 14 -14.78 -3.50 -19.90
N VAL A 15 -14.67 -2.39 -20.64
CA VAL A 15 -14.06 -1.12 -20.22
C VAL A 15 -14.61 -0.60 -18.87
N GLY A 16 -15.85 -0.97 -18.50
CA GLY A 16 -16.43 -0.68 -17.18
C GLY A 16 -15.79 -1.45 -16.01
N ALA A 17 -15.26 -2.66 -16.25
CA ALA A 17 -14.56 -3.45 -15.24
C ALA A 17 -13.16 -2.89 -14.96
N SER A 18 -12.49 -2.32 -15.96
CA SER A 18 -11.18 -1.67 -15.82
C SER A 18 -11.28 -0.41 -14.95
N ALA A 19 -12.31 0.42 -15.15
CA ALA A 19 -12.60 1.57 -14.28
C ALA A 19 -12.96 1.14 -12.84
N LEU A 20 -13.74 0.07 -12.68
CA LEU A 20 -14.02 -0.54 -11.38
C LEU A 20 -12.75 -1.07 -10.71
N CYS A 21 -11.82 -1.70 -11.42
CA CYS A 21 -10.56 -2.21 -10.86
C CYS A 21 -9.63 -1.09 -10.37
N VAL A 22 -9.53 0.01 -11.12
CA VAL A 22 -8.75 1.21 -10.71
C VAL A 22 -9.35 1.82 -9.43
N VAL A 23 -10.68 1.93 -9.36
CA VAL A 23 -11.39 2.43 -8.17
C VAL A 23 -11.25 1.47 -6.99
N VAL A 24 -11.34 0.16 -7.22
CA VAL A 24 -11.29 -0.88 -6.18
C VAL A 24 -9.92 -0.94 -5.51
N LEU A 25 -8.81 -0.77 -6.24
CA LEU A 25 -7.48 -0.73 -5.62
C LEU A 25 -7.25 0.53 -4.76
N CYS A 26 -7.73 1.70 -5.20
CA CYS A 26 -7.70 2.92 -4.38
C CYS A 26 -8.48 2.77 -3.07
N TRP A 27 -9.46 1.86 -3.03
CA TRP A 27 -10.29 1.58 -1.86
C TRP A 27 -9.78 0.40 -1.00
N LEU A 28 -8.82 -0.39 -1.51
CA LEU A 28 -8.37 -1.63 -0.90
C LEU A 28 -7.30 -1.47 0.18
N TYR A 29 -6.81 -0.25 0.43
CA TYR A 29 -5.62 -0.09 1.25
C TYR A 29 -5.73 0.92 2.37
N VAL A 30 -6.37 0.50 3.45
CA VAL A 30 -6.19 1.08 4.80
C VAL A 30 -5.57 0.02 5.68
N PHE A 31 -4.31 0.18 6.05
CA PHE A 31 -3.68 -0.63 7.08
C PHE A 31 -4.02 -0.03 8.44
N PRO A 32 -4.70 -0.74 9.38
CA PRO A 32 -5.11 -0.15 10.66
C PRO A 32 -3.97 0.08 11.65
N VAL A 33 -2.70 -0.12 11.26
CA VAL A 33 -1.55 0.36 12.05
C VAL A 33 -1.14 1.78 11.64
N TYR A 34 -1.61 2.28 10.50
CA TYR A 34 -1.33 3.62 10.00
C TYR A 34 -2.59 4.23 9.38
N ARG A 35 -3.19 5.22 10.07
CA ARG A 35 -4.19 6.08 9.42
C ARG A 35 -3.48 6.85 8.31
N LEU A 36 -3.74 6.46 7.05
CA LEU A 36 -3.40 7.29 5.90
C LEU A 36 -4.23 8.57 6.02
N PRO A 37 -3.61 9.76 6.11
CA PRO A 37 -4.33 11.03 6.04
C PRO A 37 -5.19 11.03 4.77
N ASN A 38 -6.42 11.53 4.87
CA ASN A 38 -7.32 11.56 3.71
C ASN A 38 -6.75 12.51 2.63
N GLU A 39 -7.27 12.43 1.40
CA GLU A 39 -6.85 13.27 0.29
C GLU A 39 -6.88 14.76 0.62
N LYS A 40 -7.82 15.24 1.44
CA LYS A 40 -7.92 16.66 1.84
C LYS A 40 -6.82 17.02 2.84
N GLU A 41 -6.49 16.14 3.79
CA GLU A 41 -5.37 16.27 4.71
C GLU A 41 -4.02 16.26 3.96
N ILE A 42 -3.90 15.43 2.91
CA ILE A 42 -2.72 15.37 2.03
C ILE A 42 -2.63 16.61 1.14
N VAL A 43 -3.71 16.97 0.43
CA VAL A 43 -3.75 18.11 -0.51
C VAL A 43 -3.59 19.42 0.23
N GLN A 44 -4.23 19.63 1.39
CA GLN A 44 -3.99 20.82 2.22
C GLN A 44 -2.56 20.82 2.79
N GLY A 45 -2.02 19.65 3.16
CA GLY A 45 -0.64 19.53 3.64
C GLY A 45 0.42 19.83 2.56
N VAL A 46 0.16 19.42 1.32
CA VAL A 46 1.00 19.67 0.14
C VAL A 46 0.87 21.13 -0.30
N GLN A 47 -0.34 21.69 -0.33
CA GLN A 47 -0.58 23.10 -0.69
C GLN A 47 -0.06 24.08 0.36
N ALA A 48 0.10 23.67 1.62
CA ALA A 48 0.71 24.47 2.68
C ALA A 48 2.25 24.40 2.73
N GLN A 49 2.92 23.77 1.74
CA GLN A 49 4.36 23.56 1.72
C GLN A 49 5.18 24.87 1.68
N ARG A 50 5.58 25.33 2.87
CA ARG A 50 6.90 25.97 3.09
C ARG A 50 7.72 25.32 4.20
N THR A 51 7.15 24.46 5.04
CA THR A 51 7.89 23.75 6.10
C THR A 51 7.32 22.35 6.28
N ALA A 52 8.21 21.36 6.47
CA ALA A 52 7.89 19.95 6.61
C ALA A 52 6.72 19.70 7.59
N TRP A 53 5.70 18.98 7.13
CA TRP A 53 4.57 18.58 7.95
C TRP A 53 5.05 17.78 9.15
N ARG A 54 5.02 18.38 10.34
CA ARG A 54 5.24 17.68 11.61
C ARG A 54 3.89 17.27 12.17
N ARG A 55 3.46 16.02 11.96
CA ARG A 55 2.51 15.44 12.93
C ARG A 55 3.21 15.41 14.27
N ASN A 56 2.52 15.88 15.31
CA ASN A 56 2.94 15.66 16.69
C ASN A 56 3.21 14.15 16.85
N GLN A 57 4.42 13.75 17.26
CA GLN A 57 4.83 12.35 17.42
C GLN A 57 3.87 11.56 18.33
N THR A 58 3.17 12.27 19.22
CA THR A 58 2.08 11.75 20.05
C THR A 58 0.94 11.17 19.20
N ALA A 59 0.59 11.79 18.07
CA ALA A 59 -0.47 11.31 17.17
C ALA A 59 -0.11 9.96 16.53
N ALA A 60 1.10 9.78 16.01
CA ALA A 60 1.57 8.49 15.48
C ALA A 60 1.58 7.38 16.55
N ARG A 61 1.93 7.72 17.79
CA ARG A 61 1.88 6.79 18.94
C ARG A 61 0.44 6.47 19.37
N LEU A 62 -0.47 7.44 19.28
CA LEU A 62 -1.92 7.26 19.51
C LEU A 62 -2.58 6.42 18.40
N PHE A 63 -2.09 6.51 17.15
CA PHE A 63 -2.59 5.72 16.01
C PHE A 63 -2.24 4.24 16.06
N ARG A 64 -1.36 3.80 16.96
CA ARG A 64 -1.14 2.36 17.18
C ARG A 64 -2.31 1.68 17.91
N PHE A 65 -3.39 2.40 18.24
CA PHE A 65 -4.62 1.99 18.92
C PHE A 65 -4.43 0.98 20.08
N GLN A 66 -3.21 0.92 20.62
CA GLN A 66 -2.73 -0.04 21.61
C GLN A 66 -3.22 -1.49 21.36
N ASN A 67 -3.15 -1.96 20.11
CA ASN A 67 -3.66 -3.27 19.67
C ASN A 67 -5.15 -3.52 20.03
N LEU A 68 -5.94 -2.46 20.18
CA LEU A 68 -7.34 -2.50 20.60
C LEU A 68 -7.57 -3.15 21.97
N LEU A 69 -6.57 -3.15 22.85
CA LEU A 69 -6.67 -3.75 24.18
C LEU A 69 -7.53 -2.93 25.16
N TRP A 70 -7.56 -1.61 25.01
CA TRP A 70 -8.22 -0.71 25.95
C TRP A 70 -9.46 -0.05 25.34
N SER A 71 -9.26 0.93 24.45
CA SER A 71 -10.37 1.63 23.80
C SER A 71 -10.48 1.23 22.33
N ARG A 72 -11.63 0.65 21.99
CA ARG A 72 -12.03 0.36 20.60
C ARG A 72 -12.64 1.59 19.91
N LYS A 73 -13.14 2.56 20.70
CA LYS A 73 -13.88 3.72 20.21
C LYS A 73 -13.06 4.62 19.28
N MET A 74 -11.83 4.97 19.66
CA MET A 74 -10.96 5.81 18.82
C MET A 74 -10.68 5.19 17.46
N PHE A 75 -10.48 3.88 17.43
CA PHE A 75 -10.29 3.12 16.20
C PHE A 75 -11.56 3.17 15.34
N VAL A 76 -12.71 2.78 15.90
CA VAL A 76 -13.99 2.78 15.19
C VAL A 76 -14.34 4.17 14.65
N ASP A 77 -14.18 5.21 15.45
CA ASP A 77 -14.44 6.59 15.04
C ASP A 77 -13.50 7.03 13.90
N SER A 78 -12.23 6.60 13.94
CA SER A 78 -11.27 6.84 12.86
C SER A 78 -11.60 6.06 11.58
N MET A 79 -12.31 4.93 11.68
CA MET A 79 -12.67 4.12 10.51
C MET A 79 -13.88 4.67 9.75
N LYS A 80 -14.75 5.45 10.40
CA LYS A 80 -15.97 6.01 9.79
C LYS A 80 -15.73 6.74 8.47
N ILE A 81 -14.60 7.45 8.35
CA ILE A 81 -14.26 8.21 7.14
C ILE A 81 -14.09 7.32 5.89
N TYR A 82 -13.77 6.04 6.07
CA TYR A 82 -13.54 5.12 4.97
C TYR A 82 -14.82 4.40 4.51
N ASN A 83 -15.95 4.58 5.22
CA ASN A 83 -17.28 4.09 4.84
C ASN A 83 -17.29 2.64 4.29
N HIS A 84 -17.81 2.39 3.08
CA HIS A 84 -17.88 1.06 2.46
C HIS A 84 -16.54 0.66 1.82
N SER A 85 -15.49 0.53 2.63
CA SER A 85 -14.17 0.13 2.15
C SER A 85 -13.76 -1.27 2.60
N TYR A 86 -12.70 -1.78 1.97
CA TYR A 86 -12.05 -3.01 2.38
C TYR A 86 -10.84 -2.69 3.27
N ILE A 87 -10.69 -3.44 4.35
CA ILE A 87 -9.52 -3.37 5.24
C ILE A 87 -8.71 -4.65 5.06
N TYR A 88 -7.59 -4.53 4.36
CA TYR A 88 -6.72 -5.67 4.10
C TYR A 88 -5.76 -5.93 5.26
N MET A 89 -5.87 -7.11 5.89
CA MET A 89 -5.16 -7.50 7.10
C MET A 89 -4.23 -8.68 6.88
N PRO A 90 -2.91 -8.55 7.18
CA PRO A 90 -1.94 -9.62 7.03
C PRO A 90 -1.94 -10.57 8.25
N ALA A 91 -3.12 -11.06 8.66
CA ALA A 91 -3.30 -11.88 9.86
C ALA A 91 -2.37 -13.10 9.91
N PHE A 92 -2.03 -13.66 8.74
CA PHE A 92 -1.23 -14.87 8.60
C PHE A 92 0.17 -14.61 8.03
N SER A 93 0.62 -13.36 7.98
CA SER A 93 1.97 -13.04 7.51
C SER A 93 3.04 -13.29 8.57
N MET A 94 2.71 -13.13 9.86
CA MET A 94 3.58 -13.38 11.01
C MET A 94 2.73 -13.79 12.21
N LYS A 95 3.29 -14.57 13.14
CA LYS A 95 2.59 -15.02 14.36
C LYS A 95 1.99 -13.85 15.15
N THR A 96 2.72 -12.74 15.27
CA THR A 96 2.29 -11.54 16.00
C THR A 96 1.17 -10.76 15.29
N GLY A 97 0.86 -11.07 14.03
CA GLY A 97 -0.16 -10.38 13.25
C GLY A 97 -1.58 -10.95 13.41
N THR A 98 -1.71 -12.21 13.83
CA THR A 98 -3.02 -12.90 13.85
C THR A 98 -3.98 -12.26 14.85
N GLU A 99 -3.56 -12.14 16.11
CA GLU A 99 -4.43 -11.66 17.17
C GLU A 99 -4.87 -10.20 16.96
N PRO A 100 -3.98 -9.22 16.64
CA PRO A 100 -4.42 -7.87 16.31
C PRO A 100 -5.38 -7.80 15.12
N SER A 101 -5.17 -8.66 14.10
CA SER A 101 -6.04 -8.69 12.92
C SER A 101 -7.45 -9.21 13.25
N LEU A 102 -7.54 -10.23 14.09
CA LEU A 102 -8.83 -10.75 14.58
C LEU A 102 -9.53 -9.72 15.47
N ARG A 103 -8.80 -9.00 16.33
CA ARG A 103 -9.38 -7.92 17.14
C ARG A 103 -9.98 -6.81 16.28
N VAL A 104 -9.31 -6.41 15.20
CA VAL A 104 -9.86 -5.44 14.22
C VAL A 104 -11.15 -5.98 13.61
N TYR A 105 -11.14 -7.22 13.13
CA TYR A 105 -12.32 -7.85 12.53
C TYR A 105 -13.51 -7.90 13.48
N TYR A 106 -13.33 -8.46 14.69
CA TYR A 106 -14.42 -8.54 15.67
C TYR A 106 -14.88 -7.16 16.13
N THR A 107 -13.96 -6.20 16.30
CA THR A 107 -14.34 -4.82 16.68
C THR A 107 -15.27 -4.17 15.65
N LEU A 108 -14.96 -4.28 14.35
CA LEU A 108 -15.79 -3.69 13.30
C LEU A 108 -17.11 -4.44 13.11
N LYS A 109 -17.07 -5.77 13.25
CA LYS A 109 -18.26 -6.61 13.20
C LYS A 109 -19.22 -6.31 14.35
N ASP A 110 -18.73 -6.20 15.58
CA ASP A 110 -19.55 -5.96 16.78
C ASP A 110 -20.31 -4.64 16.72
N VAL A 111 -19.71 -3.61 16.11
CA VAL A 111 -20.33 -2.27 16.00
C VAL A 111 -21.14 -2.09 14.72
N GLY A 112 -21.27 -3.12 13.89
CA GLY A 112 -21.97 -3.04 12.60
C GLY A 112 -21.35 -2.02 11.64
N ALA A 113 -20.01 -1.95 11.59
CA ALA A 113 -19.33 -1.02 10.71
C ALA A 113 -19.48 -1.42 9.22
N ASN A 114 -19.49 -0.42 8.33
CA ASN A 114 -19.65 -0.64 6.89
C ASN A 114 -18.39 -1.21 6.20
N GLN A 115 -17.25 -1.27 6.90
CA GLN A 115 -16.01 -1.78 6.33
C GLN A 115 -15.97 -3.31 6.34
N THR A 116 -15.46 -3.89 5.25
CA THR A 116 -15.23 -5.34 5.14
C THR A 116 -13.77 -5.66 5.39
N VAL A 117 -13.47 -6.46 6.42
CA VAL A 117 -12.10 -6.91 6.67
C VAL A 117 -11.77 -8.13 5.81
N LEU A 118 -10.65 -8.06 5.08
CA LEU A 118 -10.13 -9.13 4.25
C LEU A 118 -8.80 -9.63 4.85
N PHE A 119 -8.66 -10.94 5.01
CA PHE A 119 -7.39 -11.52 5.45
C PHE A 119 -6.53 -11.92 4.26
N ALA A 120 -5.25 -11.56 4.32
CA ALA A 120 -4.26 -11.98 3.34
C ALA A 120 -4.20 -13.50 3.24
N ASN A 121 -4.42 -14.05 2.04
CA ASN A 121 -4.38 -15.50 1.84
C ASN A 121 -2.96 -16.03 2.09
N PRO A 122 -2.76 -16.99 3.01
CA PRO A 122 -1.43 -17.49 3.36
C PRO A 122 -0.73 -18.22 2.19
N ASN A 123 -1.49 -18.84 1.28
CA ASN A 123 -0.95 -19.46 0.08
C ASN A 123 -0.42 -18.42 -0.91
N PHE A 124 -1.12 -17.28 -1.04
CA PHE A 124 -0.66 -16.16 -1.84
C PHE A 124 0.63 -15.56 -1.27
N LEU A 125 0.66 -15.28 0.04
CA LEU A 125 1.85 -14.75 0.73
C LEU A 125 3.07 -15.65 0.51
N ARG A 126 2.89 -16.98 0.64
CA ARG A 126 3.96 -17.96 0.42
C ARG A 126 4.44 -17.98 -1.02
N SER A 127 3.52 -17.96 -1.99
CA SER A 127 3.83 -18.08 -3.42
C SER A 127 4.58 -16.85 -3.92
N ILE A 128 4.10 -15.65 -3.57
CA ILE A 128 4.75 -14.39 -3.91
C ILE A 128 6.11 -14.27 -3.21
N GLY A 129 6.22 -14.71 -1.95
CA GLY A 129 7.50 -14.77 -1.24
C GLY A 129 8.54 -15.64 -1.97
N LYS A 130 8.15 -16.82 -2.47
CA LYS A 130 9.04 -17.69 -3.26
C LYS A 130 9.41 -17.05 -4.61
N PHE A 131 8.42 -16.48 -5.30
CA PHE A 131 8.62 -15.84 -6.60
C PHE A 131 9.68 -14.74 -6.51
N TRP A 132 9.54 -13.79 -5.57
CA TRP A 132 10.48 -12.68 -5.44
C TRP A 132 11.87 -13.11 -4.94
N LYS A 133 11.95 -14.11 -4.07
CA LYS A 133 13.23 -14.71 -3.69
C LYS A 133 13.98 -15.29 -4.90
N SER A 134 13.27 -15.96 -5.81
CA SER A 134 13.86 -16.47 -7.05
C SER A 134 14.30 -15.36 -8.03
N ARG A 135 13.88 -14.11 -7.79
CA ARG A 135 14.24 -12.93 -8.58
C ARG A 135 15.28 -12.05 -7.87
N GLY A 136 15.97 -12.58 -6.87
CA GLY A 136 17.10 -11.90 -6.22
C GLY A 136 16.70 -10.96 -5.09
N ILE A 137 15.50 -11.11 -4.50
CA ILE A 137 15.16 -10.45 -3.23
C ILE A 137 15.52 -11.37 -2.05
N HIS A 138 16.54 -10.98 -1.29
CA HIS A 138 17.12 -11.70 -0.15
C HIS A 138 16.57 -11.20 1.19
N ALA A 139 15.28 -10.87 1.23
CA ALA A 139 14.61 -10.47 2.47
C ALA A 139 14.13 -11.68 3.29
N LYS A 140 14.07 -11.53 4.62
CA LYS A 140 13.33 -12.49 5.47
C LYS A 140 11.85 -12.49 5.10
N ARG A 141 11.30 -11.30 4.83
CA ARG A 141 9.90 -11.07 4.46
C ARG A 141 9.83 -9.92 3.46
N LEU A 142 8.92 -10.01 2.49
CA LEU A 142 8.63 -8.89 1.59
C LEU A 142 7.94 -7.76 2.34
N SER A 143 8.15 -6.53 1.90
CA SER A 143 7.38 -5.39 2.39
C SER A 143 5.90 -5.53 2.05
N THR A 144 5.06 -4.83 2.80
CA THR A 144 3.63 -4.78 2.46
C THR A 144 3.42 -4.15 1.08
N GLY A 145 4.23 -3.15 0.71
CA GLY A 145 4.17 -2.53 -0.61
C GLY A 145 4.36 -3.55 -1.73
N LEU A 146 5.41 -4.37 -1.67
CA LEU A 146 5.67 -5.36 -2.73
C LEU A 146 4.58 -6.44 -2.79
N PHE A 147 3.99 -6.86 -1.65
CA PHE A 147 2.85 -7.78 -1.66
C PHE A 147 1.65 -7.21 -2.42
N LEU A 148 1.33 -5.92 -2.21
CA LEU A 148 0.20 -5.28 -2.88
C LEU A 148 0.46 -5.06 -4.35
N VAL A 149 1.68 -4.64 -4.72
CA VAL A 149 2.04 -4.52 -6.14
C VAL A 149 1.90 -5.88 -6.83
N SER A 150 2.32 -6.96 -6.18
CA SER A 150 2.15 -8.32 -6.71
C SER A 150 0.69 -8.71 -6.88
N ALA A 151 -0.19 -8.31 -5.95
CA ALA A 151 -1.62 -8.54 -6.06
C ALA A 151 -2.22 -7.70 -7.20
N ALA A 152 -1.88 -6.42 -7.27
CA ALA A 152 -2.33 -5.50 -8.31
C ALA A 152 -1.94 -5.98 -9.71
N LEU A 153 -0.69 -6.44 -9.91
CA LEU A 153 -0.24 -7.01 -11.18
C LEU A 153 -1.02 -8.25 -11.62
N GLY A 154 -1.62 -8.99 -10.68
CA GLY A 154 -2.47 -10.14 -10.99
C GLY A 154 -3.95 -9.80 -11.18
N LEU A 155 -4.39 -8.60 -10.77
CA LEU A 155 -5.79 -8.19 -10.72
C LEU A 155 -6.14 -7.04 -11.66
N CYS A 156 -5.15 -6.26 -12.09
CA CYS A 156 -5.35 -5.03 -12.84
C CYS A 156 -4.67 -5.08 -14.20
N GLU A 157 -5.29 -4.40 -15.17
CA GLU A 157 -4.75 -4.27 -16.52
C GLU A 157 -3.54 -3.32 -16.54
N GLU A 158 -3.62 -2.25 -15.75
CA GLU A 158 -2.56 -1.25 -15.60
C GLU A 158 -2.29 -0.99 -14.12
N VAL A 159 -1.02 -0.86 -13.78
CA VAL A 159 -0.58 -0.63 -12.39
C VAL A 159 0.36 0.57 -12.37
N ALA A 160 -0.04 1.63 -11.68
CA ALA A 160 0.82 2.76 -11.35
C ALA A 160 1.09 2.76 -9.84
N ILE A 161 2.36 2.88 -9.45
CA ILE A 161 2.79 2.87 -8.05
C ILE A 161 3.45 4.19 -7.69
N TYR A 162 3.16 4.65 -6.47
CA TYR A 162 3.60 5.93 -5.92
C TYR A 162 4.24 5.68 -4.55
N GLY A 163 5.20 6.54 -4.16
CA GLY A 163 5.79 6.50 -2.83
C GLY A 163 6.66 5.27 -2.53
N PHE A 164 6.97 4.44 -3.53
CA PHE A 164 7.92 3.34 -3.37
C PHE A 164 9.34 3.86 -3.59
N TRP A 165 9.91 4.49 -2.55
CA TRP A 165 11.26 5.04 -2.55
C TRP A 165 11.96 4.74 -1.22
N PRO A 166 12.87 3.75 -1.17
CA PRO A 166 13.46 3.28 0.08
C PRO A 166 14.75 3.99 0.47
N PHE A 167 15.04 5.15 -0.10
CA PHE A 167 16.29 5.89 0.11
C PHE A 167 16.04 7.18 0.91
N SER A 168 17.05 7.63 1.63
CA SER A 168 16.99 8.84 2.48
C SER A 168 17.29 10.15 1.73
N VAL A 169 17.53 10.07 0.43
CA VAL A 169 17.78 11.21 -0.45
C VAL A 169 16.90 11.10 -1.69
N ASN A 170 16.50 12.22 -2.26
CA ASN A 170 15.76 12.26 -3.52
C ASN A 170 16.71 12.24 -4.73
N MET A 171 16.16 12.33 -5.95
CA MET A 171 16.94 12.37 -7.19
C MET A 171 17.77 13.65 -7.38
N HIS A 172 17.56 14.68 -6.55
CA HIS A 172 18.31 15.93 -6.53
C HIS A 172 19.32 15.98 -5.37
N GLU A 173 19.59 14.82 -4.75
CA GLU A 173 20.52 14.65 -3.63
C GLU A 173 20.08 15.36 -2.33
N GLU A 174 18.82 15.77 -2.25
CA GLU A 174 18.28 16.41 -1.05
C GLU A 174 17.80 15.37 -0.04
N PRO A 175 18.10 15.54 1.27
CA PRO A 175 17.61 14.65 2.32
C PRO A 175 16.08 14.62 2.38
N ILE A 176 15.51 13.42 2.50
CA ILE A 176 14.07 13.20 2.67
C ILE A 176 13.76 12.29 3.86
N SER A 177 12.55 12.43 4.39
CA SER A 177 12.07 11.57 5.49
C SER A 177 11.68 10.18 4.98
N HIS A 178 11.77 9.17 5.86
CA HIS A 178 11.40 7.80 5.51
C HIS A 178 9.93 7.64 5.15
N HIS A 179 9.03 8.30 5.88
CA HIS A 179 7.63 8.44 5.49
C HIS A 179 7.35 9.87 5.05
N TYR A 180 6.33 10.07 4.22
CA TYR A 180 5.88 11.42 3.85
C TYR A 180 5.25 12.18 5.04
N TYR A 181 4.93 11.48 6.13
CA TYR A 181 4.24 12.01 7.31
C TYR A 181 5.10 12.01 8.59
N ASP A 182 6.22 11.27 8.61
CA ASP A 182 7.17 11.24 9.74
C ASP A 182 8.53 10.68 9.29
N ASN A 183 9.49 10.59 10.21
CA ASN A 183 10.79 9.98 9.94
C ASN A 183 11.07 8.74 10.82
N VAL A 184 10.04 7.96 11.11
CA VAL A 184 10.17 6.71 11.89
C VAL A 184 10.74 5.62 10.98
N LEU A 185 11.95 5.14 11.31
CA LEU A 185 12.62 4.10 10.54
C LEU A 185 11.99 2.71 10.75
N PRO A 186 12.05 1.82 9.75
CA PRO A 186 11.54 0.47 9.88
C PRO A 186 12.47 -0.37 10.77
N TYR A 187 11.94 -1.46 11.34
CA TYR A 187 12.79 -2.45 12.01
C TYR A 187 13.78 -3.05 11.01
N SER A 188 15.07 -2.95 11.33
CA SER A 188 16.14 -3.46 10.48
C SER A 188 16.09 -4.99 10.35
N GLY A 189 16.56 -5.50 9.21
CA GLY A 189 16.78 -6.94 9.01
C GLY A 189 15.54 -7.79 8.69
N PHE A 190 14.38 -7.18 8.41
CA PHE A 190 13.19 -7.89 7.93
C PHE A 190 13.02 -7.81 6.40
N HIS A 191 13.16 -6.60 5.87
CA HIS A 191 12.91 -6.26 4.47
C HIS A 191 14.21 -5.93 3.76
N ALA A 192 14.26 -6.19 2.46
CA ALA A 192 15.33 -5.75 1.57
C ALA A 192 14.77 -4.71 0.60
N MET A 193 14.23 -3.61 1.15
CA MET A 193 13.50 -2.58 0.36
C MET A 193 14.29 -2.04 -0.85
N PRO A 194 15.61 -1.82 -0.80
CA PRO A 194 16.37 -1.45 -1.99
C PRO A 194 16.34 -2.50 -3.11
N GLU A 195 16.40 -3.79 -2.77
CA GLU A 195 16.27 -4.88 -3.75
C GLU A 195 14.84 -4.94 -4.32
N GLU A 196 13.83 -4.74 -3.46
CA GLU A 196 12.43 -4.64 -3.91
C GLU A 196 12.24 -3.48 -4.89
N PHE A 197 12.84 -2.31 -4.61
CA PHE A 197 12.83 -1.16 -5.51
C PHE A 197 13.47 -1.48 -6.86
N LEU A 198 14.63 -2.14 -6.87
CA LEU A 198 15.31 -2.52 -8.11
C LEU A 198 14.45 -3.44 -8.98
N GLN A 199 13.73 -4.39 -8.37
CA GLN A 199 12.81 -5.26 -9.11
C GLN A 199 11.62 -4.48 -9.68
N LEU A 200 11.03 -3.57 -8.90
CA LEU A 200 9.94 -2.72 -9.37
C LEU A 200 10.40 -1.76 -10.47
N TRP A 201 11.61 -1.23 -10.36
CA TRP A 201 12.24 -0.39 -11.37
C TRP A 201 12.47 -1.15 -12.68
N TYR A 202 12.93 -2.40 -12.59
CA TYR A 202 13.02 -3.26 -13.76
C TYR A 202 11.66 -3.45 -14.44
N LEU A 203 10.60 -3.76 -13.66
CA LEU A 203 9.23 -3.86 -14.18
C LEU A 203 8.75 -2.55 -14.82
N HIS A 204 9.12 -1.42 -14.25
CA HIS A 204 8.84 -0.12 -14.83
C HIS A 204 9.50 0.07 -16.20
N LYS A 205 10.80 -0.24 -16.31
CA LYS A 205 11.57 -0.06 -17.54
C LYS A 205 11.10 -0.96 -18.68
N ILE A 206 10.52 -2.12 -18.39
CA ILE A 206 9.94 -3.02 -19.40
C ILE A 206 8.46 -2.73 -19.68
N GLY A 207 7.86 -1.72 -19.04
CA GLY A 207 6.47 -1.32 -19.26
C GLY A 207 5.43 -2.23 -18.59
N ALA A 208 5.83 -3.06 -17.62
CA ALA A 208 4.90 -3.93 -16.88
C ALA A 208 4.13 -3.18 -15.78
N LEU A 209 4.69 -2.07 -15.28
CA LEU A 209 4.02 -1.13 -14.36
C LEU A 209 4.58 0.29 -14.55
N ARG A 210 3.93 1.30 -13.99
CA ARG A 210 4.43 2.68 -13.95
C ARG A 210 4.89 3.04 -12.56
N MET A 211 6.13 3.48 -12.39
CA MET A 211 6.61 4.09 -11.14
C MET A 211 6.57 5.61 -11.26
N GLN A 212 5.80 6.27 -10.39
CA GLN A 212 5.84 7.73 -10.24
C GLN A 212 6.89 8.09 -9.19
N LEU A 213 8.04 8.63 -9.64
CA LEU A 213 9.17 9.01 -8.78
C LEU A 213 9.36 10.53 -8.66
N GLY A 214 8.85 11.31 -9.62
CA GLY A 214 8.91 12.76 -9.60
C GLY A 214 7.56 13.41 -9.27
N PRO A 215 7.50 14.75 -9.27
CA PRO A 215 6.24 15.49 -9.23
C PRO A 215 5.28 15.01 -10.32
N CYS A 216 3.99 14.98 -10.01
CA CYS A 216 2.97 14.79 -11.04
C CYS A 216 2.87 16.06 -11.88
N GLU A 217 2.67 15.92 -13.19
CA GLU A 217 2.32 17.05 -14.05
C GLU A 217 0.96 17.61 -13.60
N GLU A 218 0.85 18.94 -13.48
CA GLU A 218 -0.45 19.57 -13.30
C GLU A 218 -1.27 19.39 -14.59
N PRO A 219 -2.58 19.09 -14.48
CA PRO A 219 -3.43 19.09 -15.66
C PRO A 219 -3.35 20.46 -16.33
N SER A 220 -2.90 20.52 -17.58
CA SER A 220 -2.97 21.74 -18.35
C SER A 220 -4.43 22.18 -18.42
N LEU A 221 -4.78 23.26 -17.72
CA LEU A 221 -6.03 23.98 -17.93
C LEU A 221 -5.98 24.49 -19.38
N GLN A 222 -6.55 23.74 -20.31
CA GLN A 222 -6.84 24.28 -21.63
C GLN A 222 -7.80 25.46 -21.41
N PRO A 223 -7.48 26.66 -21.92
CA PRO A 223 -8.44 27.75 -21.90
C PRO A 223 -9.67 27.28 -22.66
N THR A 224 -10.81 27.23 -21.98
CA THR A 224 -12.10 27.20 -22.67
C THR A 224 -12.18 28.51 -23.45
N SER A 225 -12.24 28.36 -24.77
CA SER A 225 -12.41 29.36 -25.84
C SER A 225 -13.02 30.69 -25.43
#